data_AF-A0A2T4B1E3-F1
#
_entry.id   AF-A0A2T4B1E3-F1
#
_cell.length_a   1.000
_cell.length_b   1.000
_cell.length_c   1.000
_cell.angle_alpha   90.00
_cell.angle_beta   90.00
_cell.angle_gamma   90.00
#
_symmetry.space_group_name_H-M   'P 1'
#
loop_
_entity.id
_entity.type
_entity.pdbx_description
1 polymer ?
#
loop_
_entity_poly.entity_id
_entity_poly.type
_entity_poly.pdbx_seq_one_letter_code
_entity_poly.pdbx_strand_id
1 'polypeptide(L)'
;MEKVCRHSDVYVDASPHASKVGFKRATGRQRLLAATEHGRVRKTLELLTAREAFVDEMTFPGPLVLPDDDLAEDPDCPPQDLREWRDAETRNPVTPQRKTVYIVPSPSIAPEVSKMQTWSVRSTQAATSKHDMQATEAPKITDLMEYLSAFFHGMPVKLFKPPFQWQKWNKYDGAISKSAHTQRRIGLRTPGRRLFGIRCRASPDGVSPMQVNLDDVLDALAENIPADAHSIMMLLDLDMYEGDGDIFTAGRAYGGSRIAAVSLFRDQPLCAPPDDSHAWPASHCAKYVD
;
A
#
# COMPACT_ATOMS: atom_id res chain seq x y z
N MET A 1 -21.48 -18.98 2.85
CA MET A 1 -22.26 -17.78 3.22
C MET A 1 -21.44 -17.01 4.23
N GLU A 2 -20.48 -16.23 3.74
CA GLU A 2 -19.88 -15.16 4.52
C GLU A 2 -21.02 -14.25 4.98
N LYS A 3 -21.13 -14.08 6.29
CA LYS A 3 -22.16 -13.22 6.87
C LYS A 3 -21.74 -11.79 6.57
N VAL A 4 -22.11 -11.21 5.43
CA VAL A 4 -21.92 -9.77 5.23
C VAL A 4 -22.53 -9.06 6.44
N CYS A 5 -21.73 -8.24 7.13
CA CYS A 5 -22.21 -7.38 8.19
C CYS A 5 -23.39 -6.56 7.66
N ARG A 6 -24.57 -6.73 8.26
CA ARG A 6 -25.81 -6.00 7.88
C ARG A 6 -26.12 -4.84 8.81
N HIS A 7 -25.22 -4.55 9.74
CA HIS A 7 -25.40 -3.45 10.68
C HIS A 7 -25.20 -2.13 9.95
N SER A 8 -26.12 -1.20 10.18
CA SER A 8 -26.08 0.15 9.61
C SER A 8 -25.23 1.12 10.43
N ASP A 9 -24.92 0.75 11.67
CA ASP A 9 -24.35 1.66 12.65
C ASP A 9 -22.84 1.48 12.68
N VAL A 10 -22.15 2.60 12.39
CA VAL A 10 -20.69 2.67 12.41
C VAL A 10 -20.23 3.42 13.66
N TYR A 11 -19.14 2.93 14.22
CA TYR A 11 -18.43 3.51 15.34
C TYR A 11 -17.44 4.55 14.80
N VAL A 12 -17.56 5.80 15.22
CA VAL A 12 -16.77 6.95 14.70
C VAL A 12 -15.85 7.58 15.75
N ASP A 13 -15.83 6.99 16.95
CA ASP A 13 -14.94 7.33 18.05
C ASP A 13 -13.99 6.16 18.38
N ALA A 14 -13.20 6.28 19.44
CA ALA A 14 -12.40 5.17 19.97
C ALA A 14 -13.26 4.17 20.75
N SER A 15 -12.99 2.88 20.59
CA SER A 15 -13.76 1.79 21.20
C SER A 15 -13.81 1.89 22.73
N PRO A 16 -14.73 1.17 23.39
CA PRO A 16 -14.71 1.04 24.86
C PRO A 16 -13.40 0.46 25.41
N HIS A 17 -12.64 -0.29 24.60
CA HIS A 17 -11.34 -0.81 24.98
C HIS A 17 -10.29 0.29 25.12
N ALA A 18 -10.33 1.33 24.27
CA ALA A 18 -9.41 2.47 24.30
C ALA A 18 -9.29 3.11 25.70
N SER A 19 -10.42 3.26 26.39
CA SER A 19 -10.45 3.81 27.76
C SER A 19 -9.81 2.88 28.80
N LYS A 20 -9.86 1.56 28.59
CA LYS A 20 -9.27 0.55 29.50
C LYS A 20 -7.76 0.56 29.43
N VAL A 21 -7.20 0.76 28.24
CA VAL A 21 -5.75 0.86 28.00
C VAL A 21 -5.21 2.27 28.21
N GLY A 22 -6.09 3.26 28.44
CA GLY A 22 -5.70 4.62 28.76
C GLY A 22 -5.42 5.51 27.55
N PHE A 23 -5.78 5.07 26.33
CA PHE A 23 -5.68 5.87 25.11
C PHE A 23 -6.54 7.15 25.22
N LYS A 24 -5.98 8.27 24.76
CA LYS A 24 -6.66 9.58 24.79
C LYS A 24 -6.72 10.17 23.39
N ARG A 25 -7.95 10.26 22.85
CA ARG A 25 -8.18 10.92 21.57
C ARG A 25 -7.86 12.41 21.64
N ALA A 26 -7.20 12.92 20.61
CA ALA A 26 -6.94 14.36 20.47
C ALA A 26 -8.26 15.15 20.38
N THR A 27 -8.37 16.21 21.18
CA THR A 27 -9.50 17.16 21.13
C THR A 27 -9.53 17.93 19.82
N GLY A 28 -10.69 18.50 19.46
CA GLY A 28 -10.79 19.35 18.26
C GLY A 28 -9.81 20.53 18.25
N ARG A 29 -9.48 21.10 19.42
CA ARG A 29 -8.43 22.12 19.54
C ARG A 29 -7.04 21.57 19.24
N GLN A 30 -6.70 20.37 19.74
CA GLN A 30 -5.41 19.74 19.44
C GLN A 30 -5.29 19.41 17.95
N ARG A 31 -6.35 18.87 17.33
CA ARG A 31 -6.39 18.62 15.87
C ARG A 31 -6.20 19.91 15.07
N LEU A 32 -6.89 20.98 15.44
CA LEU A 32 -6.72 22.29 14.82
C LEU A 32 -5.28 22.80 14.94
N LEU A 33 -4.65 22.70 16.11
CA LEU A 33 -3.26 23.12 16.30
C LEU A 33 -2.29 22.26 15.47
N ALA A 34 -2.53 20.94 15.43
CA ALA A 34 -1.71 19.99 14.67
C ALA A 34 -1.76 20.26 13.16
N ALA A 35 -2.87 20.78 12.65
CA ALA A 35 -3.00 21.20 11.24
C ALA A 35 -2.33 22.54 10.91
N THR A 36 -1.68 23.21 11.88
CA THR A 36 -1.02 24.51 11.65
C THR A 36 0.50 24.39 11.58
N GLU A 37 1.12 25.17 10.69
CA GLU A 37 2.57 25.23 10.46
C GLU A 37 3.44 25.53 11.70
N HIS A 38 2.85 26.14 12.73
CA HIS A 38 3.57 26.60 13.91
C HIS A 38 2.94 26.12 15.22
N GLY A 39 1.95 25.21 15.16
CA GLY A 39 1.18 24.78 16.34
C GLY A 39 0.42 25.93 17.02
N ARG A 40 -0.02 26.94 16.26
CA ARG A 40 -0.69 28.15 16.80
C ARG A 40 -1.79 28.64 15.86
N VAL A 41 -2.96 28.90 16.43
CA VAL A 41 -4.09 29.51 15.70
C VAL A 41 -3.89 31.04 15.64
N ARG A 42 -3.67 31.59 14.44
CA ARG A 42 -3.62 33.04 14.21
C ARG A 42 -5.00 33.59 13.81
N LYS A 43 -5.22 34.90 14.01
CA LYS A 43 -6.49 35.57 13.67
C LYS A 43 -6.82 35.48 12.16
N THR A 44 -5.80 35.47 11.31
CA THR A 44 -5.92 35.47 9.84
C THR A 44 -5.51 34.13 9.23
N LEU A 45 -5.75 33.02 9.92
CA LEU A 45 -5.36 31.70 9.42
C LEU A 45 -6.39 31.23 8.37
N GLU A 46 -6.02 31.28 7.10
CA GLU A 46 -6.73 30.57 6.03
C GLU A 46 -6.39 29.08 6.15
N LEU A 47 -7.39 28.29 6.56
CA LEU A 47 -7.30 26.84 6.59
C LEU A 47 -7.98 26.28 5.35
N LEU A 48 -7.40 25.23 4.77
CA LEU A 48 -8.07 24.44 3.72
C LEU A 48 -9.35 23.78 4.27
N THR A 49 -9.32 23.37 5.53
CA THR A 49 -10.44 22.76 6.24
C THR A 49 -11.13 23.79 7.14
N ALA A 50 -12.45 23.88 7.06
CA ALA A 50 -13.25 24.75 7.91
C ALA A 50 -13.02 24.43 9.40
N ARG A 51 -13.03 25.44 10.27
CA ARG A 51 -12.70 25.26 11.71
C ARG A 51 -13.69 24.32 12.41
N GLU A 52 -14.93 24.38 11.98
CA GLU A 52 -16.05 23.59 12.48
C GLU A 52 -15.85 22.10 12.20
N ALA A 53 -15.17 21.76 11.11
CA ALA A 53 -14.91 20.37 10.76
C ALA A 53 -13.92 19.70 11.73
N PHE A 54 -13.06 20.46 12.43
CA PHE A 54 -12.14 19.88 13.41
C PHE A 54 -12.82 19.35 14.68
N VAL A 55 -14.06 19.75 14.95
CA VAL A 55 -14.88 19.16 16.03
C VAL A 55 -15.83 18.08 15.53
N ASP A 56 -15.98 17.92 14.21
CA ASP A 56 -16.82 16.89 13.61
C ASP A 56 -16.10 15.54 13.60
N GLU A 57 -16.73 14.54 14.22
CA GLU A 57 -16.22 13.19 14.34
C GLU A 57 -16.32 12.42 13.01
N MET A 58 -17.23 12.81 12.12
CA MET A 58 -17.33 12.21 10.79
C MET A 58 -16.20 12.66 9.86
N THR A 59 -15.72 13.90 10.04
CA THR A 59 -14.57 14.42 9.29
C THR A 59 -13.25 13.82 9.80
N PHE A 60 -13.11 13.66 11.12
CA PHE A 60 -11.90 13.13 11.75
C PHE A 60 -12.24 11.99 12.72
N PRO A 61 -12.61 10.79 12.23
CA PRO A 61 -12.99 9.67 13.09
C PRO A 61 -11.86 9.29 14.06
N GLY A 62 -12.24 8.81 15.24
CA GLY A 62 -11.28 8.29 16.20
C GLY A 62 -10.63 7.00 15.67
N PRO A 63 -9.38 6.70 16.02
CA PRO A 63 -8.87 5.36 15.82
C PRO A 63 -9.71 4.40 16.67
N LEU A 64 -10.02 3.22 16.14
CA LEU A 64 -10.91 2.29 16.81
C LEU A 64 -10.29 1.73 18.10
N VAL A 65 -8.97 1.47 18.11
CA VAL A 65 -8.22 0.95 19.27
C VAL A 65 -8.88 -0.32 19.82
N LEU A 66 -8.83 -1.38 19.03
CA LEU A 66 -9.26 -2.73 19.41
C LEU A 66 -8.18 -3.44 20.25
N PRO A 67 -8.50 -4.54 20.93
CA PRO A 67 -7.48 -5.39 21.56
C PRO A 67 -6.39 -5.78 20.55
N ASP A 68 -5.14 -5.80 21.01
CA ASP A 68 -3.95 -6.12 20.22
C ASP A 68 -3.61 -5.12 19.08
N ASP A 69 -4.33 -4.00 18.96
CA ASP A 69 -3.92 -2.88 18.09
C ASP A 69 -2.64 -2.21 18.65
N ASP A 70 -1.80 -1.65 17.76
CA ASP A 70 -0.59 -0.92 18.17
C ASP A 70 -0.88 0.20 19.18
N LEU A 71 -2.00 0.93 19.02
CA LEU A 71 -2.43 1.98 19.94
C LEU A 71 -3.05 1.46 21.24
N ALA A 72 -3.39 0.17 21.32
CA ALA A 72 -3.80 -0.45 22.56
C ALA A 72 -2.58 -0.86 23.40
N GLU A 73 -1.51 -1.32 22.74
CA GLU A 73 -0.24 -1.68 23.37
C GLU A 73 0.61 -0.46 23.74
N ASP A 74 0.61 0.59 22.90
CA ASP A 74 1.26 1.88 23.14
C ASP A 74 0.26 3.04 23.03
N PRO A 75 -0.58 3.25 24.06
CA PRO A 75 -1.63 4.29 24.06
C PRO A 75 -1.07 5.72 24.07
N ASP A 76 0.21 5.88 24.42
CA ASP A 76 0.90 7.18 24.44
C ASP A 76 1.73 7.41 23.16
N CYS A 77 1.64 6.52 22.17
CA CYS A 77 2.31 6.67 20.88
C CYS A 77 2.01 8.06 20.28
N PRO A 78 3.05 8.87 19.99
CA PRO A 78 2.84 10.27 19.65
C PRO A 78 2.18 10.40 18.27
N PRO A 79 1.13 11.24 18.12
CA PRO A 79 0.62 11.57 16.80
C PRO A 79 1.63 12.42 16.04
N GLN A 80 1.57 12.42 14.71
CA GLN A 80 2.36 13.32 13.87
C GLN A 80 1.57 14.61 13.60
N ASP A 81 2.16 15.77 13.92
CA ASP A 81 1.63 17.09 13.53
C ASP A 81 2.21 17.61 12.20
N LEU A 82 1.58 18.63 11.60
CA LEU A 82 2.02 19.22 10.31
C LEU A 82 3.44 19.80 10.41
N ARG A 83 3.79 20.39 11.55
CA ARG A 83 5.11 21.00 11.75
C ARG A 83 6.18 19.91 11.82
N GLU A 84 5.97 18.86 12.58
CA GLU A 84 6.84 17.69 12.66
C GLU A 84 6.98 17.02 11.29
N TRP A 85 5.86 16.83 10.57
CA TRP A 85 5.89 16.29 9.22
C TRP A 85 6.69 17.18 8.25
N ARG A 86 6.54 18.51 8.34
CA ARG A 86 7.24 19.48 7.48
C ARG A 86 8.73 19.54 7.80
N ASP A 87 9.07 19.57 9.08
CA ASP A 87 10.43 19.82 9.59
C ASP A 87 11.25 18.53 9.71
N ALA A 88 10.67 17.36 9.38
CA ALA A 88 11.36 16.08 9.35
C ALA A 88 12.55 16.09 8.37
N GLU A 89 13.78 15.95 8.90
CA GLU A 89 15.03 16.01 8.14
C GLU A 89 15.12 14.92 7.05
N THR A 90 14.46 13.79 7.25
CA THR A 90 14.44 12.66 6.31
C THR A 90 13.50 12.90 5.13
N ARG A 91 12.72 13.98 5.14
CA ARG A 91 11.74 14.28 4.10
C ARG A 91 12.39 14.89 2.88
N ASN A 92 12.03 14.35 1.72
CA ASN A 92 12.38 14.98 0.45
C ASN A 92 11.61 16.30 0.27
N PRO A 93 12.30 17.41 -0.06
CA PRO A 93 11.60 18.65 -0.38
C PRO A 93 10.83 18.49 -1.69
N VAL A 94 9.64 19.09 -1.73
CA VAL A 94 8.88 19.33 -2.96
C VAL A 94 9.41 20.65 -3.55
N THR A 95 9.99 20.60 -4.75
CA THR A 95 10.58 21.78 -5.39
C THR A 95 9.96 22.00 -6.77
N PRO A 96 10.05 23.22 -7.36
CA PRO A 96 9.58 23.45 -8.73
C PRO A 96 10.18 22.47 -9.75
N GLN A 97 11.41 22.02 -9.51
CA GLN A 97 12.13 21.06 -10.34
C GLN A 97 11.74 19.62 -10.05
N ARG A 98 11.36 19.26 -8.82
CA ARG A 98 11.00 17.88 -8.41
C ARG A 98 9.71 17.89 -7.62
N LYS A 99 8.59 17.81 -8.33
CA LYS A 99 7.22 17.89 -7.77
C LYS A 99 6.26 16.82 -8.24
N THR A 100 6.64 16.02 -9.24
CA THR A 100 5.74 15.07 -9.87
C THR A 100 5.85 13.70 -9.19
N VAL A 101 4.72 13.10 -8.82
CA VAL A 101 4.66 11.68 -8.43
C VAL A 101 4.41 10.85 -9.68
N TYR A 102 5.29 9.89 -9.97
CA TYR A 102 5.14 8.99 -11.10
C TYR A 102 4.66 7.61 -10.66
N ILE A 103 3.65 7.08 -11.34
CA ILE A 103 3.12 5.74 -11.12
C ILE A 103 3.51 4.87 -12.32
N VAL A 104 4.27 3.81 -12.07
CA VAL A 104 4.57 2.77 -13.04
C VAL A 104 3.54 1.66 -12.84
N PRO A 105 2.70 1.36 -13.85
CA PRO A 105 1.79 0.24 -13.77
C PRO A 105 2.57 -1.08 -13.77
N SER A 106 1.91 -2.15 -13.35
CA SER A 106 2.44 -3.52 -13.42
C SER A 106 3.07 -3.79 -14.80
N PRO A 107 4.35 -4.24 -14.86
CA PRO A 107 5.02 -4.42 -16.14
C PRO A 107 4.27 -5.41 -17.03
N SER A 108 4.17 -5.09 -18.31
CA SER A 108 3.55 -5.99 -19.29
C SER A 108 4.30 -7.32 -19.39
N ILE A 109 3.61 -8.42 -19.64
CA ILE A 109 4.24 -9.74 -19.79
C ILE A 109 4.51 -10.02 -21.27
N ALA A 110 5.78 -10.24 -21.65
CA ALA A 110 6.11 -10.62 -23.03
C ALA A 110 5.65 -12.06 -23.36
N PRO A 111 5.35 -12.38 -24.63
CA PRO A 111 4.84 -13.70 -25.02
C PRO A 111 5.74 -14.88 -24.61
N GLU A 112 7.05 -14.67 -24.62
CA GLU A 112 8.08 -15.66 -24.24
C GLU A 112 8.07 -16.07 -22.76
N VAL A 113 7.41 -15.30 -21.91
CA VAL A 113 7.23 -15.55 -20.48
C VAL A 113 5.74 -15.57 -20.09
N SER A 114 4.86 -15.91 -21.03
CA SER A 114 3.40 -15.93 -20.84
C SER A 114 2.94 -16.79 -19.66
N LYS A 115 3.72 -17.82 -19.28
CA LYS A 115 3.48 -18.65 -18.08
C LYS A 115 3.43 -17.83 -16.79
N MET A 116 4.06 -16.65 -16.77
CA MET A 116 4.06 -15.73 -15.65
C MET A 116 2.68 -15.13 -15.35
N GLN A 117 1.74 -15.15 -16.30
CA GLN A 117 0.37 -14.68 -16.07
C GLN A 117 -0.33 -15.42 -14.94
N THR A 118 0.05 -16.68 -14.66
CA THR A 118 -0.55 -17.44 -13.56
C THR A 118 -0.02 -17.01 -12.19
N TRP A 119 1.08 -16.25 -12.13
CA TRP A 119 1.69 -15.82 -10.87
C TRP A 119 0.87 -14.76 -10.15
N SER A 120 0.01 -14.02 -10.87
CA SER A 120 -0.88 -13.00 -10.29
C SER A 120 -2.22 -13.57 -9.81
N VAL A 121 -2.38 -14.90 -9.83
CA VAL A 121 -3.59 -15.60 -9.40
C VAL A 121 -3.27 -16.44 -8.17
N ARG A 122 -4.08 -16.30 -7.11
CA ARG A 122 -3.95 -17.10 -5.89
C ARG A 122 -3.94 -18.61 -6.20
N SER A 123 -3.02 -19.35 -5.58
CA SER A 123 -2.95 -20.81 -5.74
C SER A 123 -4.21 -21.48 -5.18
N THR A 124 -4.86 -22.32 -5.98
CA THR A 124 -6.11 -23.02 -5.62
C THR A 124 -5.92 -24.25 -4.72
N GLN A 125 -4.69 -24.59 -4.31
CA GLN A 125 -4.46 -25.76 -3.45
C GLN A 125 -5.09 -25.63 -2.04
N ALA A 126 -5.54 -24.43 -1.66
CA ALA A 126 -6.29 -24.16 -0.44
C ALA A 126 -7.81 -23.96 -0.63
N ALA A 127 -8.34 -24.04 -1.86
CA ALA A 127 -9.75 -23.77 -2.14
C ALA A 127 -10.57 -25.07 -2.13
N THR A 128 -11.09 -25.46 -0.96
CA THR A 128 -11.96 -26.63 -0.78
C THR A 128 -13.43 -26.41 -1.17
N SER A 129 -13.80 -25.31 -1.81
CA SER A 129 -15.16 -25.17 -2.34
C SER A 129 -15.22 -24.36 -3.64
N LYS A 130 -15.94 -24.89 -4.62
CA LYS A 130 -16.21 -24.25 -5.94
C LYS A 130 -17.25 -23.13 -5.87
N HIS A 131 -17.57 -22.61 -4.69
CA HIS A 131 -18.77 -21.79 -4.48
C HIS A 131 -18.55 -20.35 -3.96
N ASP A 132 -17.33 -19.95 -3.59
CA ASP A 132 -17.08 -18.62 -2.97
C ASP A 132 -15.97 -17.84 -3.67
N MET A 133 -16.12 -17.45 -4.95
CA MET A 133 -15.17 -16.52 -5.57
C MET A 133 -15.83 -15.66 -6.65
N GLN A 134 -16.63 -14.68 -6.24
CA GLN A 134 -16.82 -13.52 -7.11
C GLN A 134 -15.56 -12.67 -6.91
N ALA A 135 -14.56 -12.88 -7.77
CA ALA A 135 -13.36 -12.07 -7.77
C ALA A 135 -13.79 -10.61 -7.96
N THR A 136 -13.66 -9.78 -6.92
CA THR A 136 -13.81 -8.34 -7.05
C THR A 136 -12.80 -7.86 -8.08
N GLU A 137 -13.25 -7.02 -9.02
CA GLU A 137 -12.36 -6.45 -10.04
C GLU A 137 -11.23 -5.69 -9.34
N ALA A 138 -9.99 -5.89 -9.79
CA ALA A 138 -8.86 -5.13 -9.27
C ALA A 138 -9.09 -3.63 -9.53
N PRO A 139 -8.66 -2.73 -8.61
CA PRO A 139 -8.84 -1.30 -8.78
C PRO A 139 -8.17 -0.85 -10.08
N LYS A 140 -8.84 0.02 -10.85
CA LYS A 140 -8.27 0.53 -12.08
C LYS A 140 -7.14 1.49 -11.73
N ILE A 141 -6.12 1.51 -12.57
CA ILE A 141 -4.99 2.44 -12.40
C ILE A 141 -5.47 3.91 -12.36
N THR A 142 -6.56 4.22 -13.05
CA THR A 142 -7.20 5.54 -13.02
C THR A 142 -7.71 5.89 -11.63
N ASP A 143 -8.36 4.95 -10.96
CA ASP A 143 -8.94 5.15 -9.63
C ASP A 143 -7.81 5.38 -8.60
N LEU A 144 -6.71 4.62 -8.73
CA LEU A 144 -5.50 4.82 -7.93
C LEU A 144 -4.86 6.19 -8.20
N MET A 145 -4.77 6.62 -9.46
CA MET A 145 -4.24 7.94 -9.80
C MET A 145 -5.10 9.08 -9.27
N GLU A 146 -6.43 8.95 -9.32
CA GLU A 146 -7.37 9.92 -8.77
C GLU A 146 -7.24 10.02 -7.25
N TYR A 147 -7.22 8.88 -6.56
CA TYR A 147 -6.99 8.83 -5.11
C TYR A 147 -5.66 9.49 -4.72
N LEU A 148 -4.56 9.12 -5.39
CA LEU A 148 -3.25 9.70 -5.09
C LEU A 148 -3.18 11.19 -5.43
N SER A 149 -3.90 11.66 -6.45
CA SER A 149 -3.98 13.10 -6.78
C SER A 149 -4.75 13.89 -5.73
N ALA A 150 -5.77 13.28 -5.11
CA ALA A 150 -6.49 13.87 -3.99
C ALA A 150 -5.63 13.88 -2.72
N PHE A 151 -4.93 12.78 -2.43
CA PHE A 151 -4.07 12.65 -1.25
C PHE A 151 -2.83 13.55 -1.32
N PHE A 152 -2.09 13.51 -2.43
CA PHE A 152 -0.93 14.38 -2.68
C PHE A 152 -1.37 15.70 -3.32
N HIS A 153 -2.31 16.38 -2.68
CA HIS A 153 -2.90 17.61 -3.20
C HIS A 153 -1.82 18.64 -3.60
N GLY A 154 -1.98 19.24 -4.78
CA GLY A 154 -1.03 20.22 -5.35
C GLY A 154 0.19 19.62 -6.05
N MET A 155 0.42 18.31 -5.96
CA MET A 155 1.46 17.60 -6.71
C MET A 155 0.87 16.93 -7.96
N PRO A 156 1.48 17.09 -9.15
CA PRO A 156 1.05 16.33 -10.32
C PRO A 156 1.30 14.84 -10.11
N VAL A 157 0.28 14.00 -10.30
CA VAL A 157 0.42 12.53 -10.38
C VAL A 157 0.33 12.12 -11.84
N LYS A 158 1.34 11.40 -12.33
CA LYS A 158 1.43 11.01 -13.75
C LYS A 158 1.70 9.52 -13.90
N LEU A 159 1.08 8.93 -14.91
CA LEU A 159 1.47 7.60 -15.37
C LEU A 159 2.84 7.68 -16.06
N PHE A 160 3.75 6.81 -15.65
CA PHE A 160 5.08 6.71 -16.23
C PHE A 160 5.03 6.00 -17.60
N LYS A 161 5.70 6.58 -18.60
CA LYS A 161 5.80 6.06 -19.97
C LYS A 161 7.21 6.30 -20.51
N PRO A 162 7.81 5.38 -21.28
CA PRO A 162 7.29 4.08 -21.74
C PRO A 162 7.15 3.02 -20.62
N PRO A 163 6.42 1.91 -20.82
CA PRO A 163 6.22 0.90 -19.78
C PRO A 163 7.42 -0.04 -19.63
N PHE A 164 7.53 -0.65 -18.45
CA PHE A 164 8.39 -1.80 -18.20
C PHE A 164 7.77 -3.08 -18.78
N GLN A 165 8.59 -4.10 -19.01
CA GLN A 165 8.12 -5.38 -19.54
C GLN A 165 8.88 -6.56 -18.95
N TRP A 166 8.15 -7.58 -18.50
CA TRP A 166 8.71 -8.89 -18.15
C TRP A 166 9.14 -9.64 -19.40
N GLN A 167 10.35 -10.18 -19.38
CA GLN A 167 10.99 -10.89 -20.48
C GLN A 167 11.79 -12.08 -19.97
N LYS A 168 12.24 -12.91 -20.91
CA LYS A 168 13.06 -14.08 -20.59
C LYS A 168 14.40 -13.65 -20.00
N TRP A 169 14.78 -14.26 -18.87
CA TRP A 169 16.16 -14.21 -18.39
C TRP A 169 16.85 -15.54 -18.72
N ASN A 170 17.82 -15.49 -19.63
CA ASN A 170 18.48 -16.68 -20.16
C ASN A 170 17.47 -17.71 -20.74
N LYS A 171 17.34 -18.88 -20.10
CA LYS A 171 16.49 -19.99 -20.55
C LYS A 171 15.15 -20.07 -19.81
N TYR A 172 14.94 -19.29 -18.75
CA TYR A 172 13.76 -19.40 -17.90
C TYR A 172 12.58 -18.63 -18.48
N ASP A 173 11.45 -19.32 -18.65
CA ASP A 173 10.24 -18.86 -19.36
C ASP A 173 9.06 -18.53 -18.42
N GLY A 174 9.33 -18.34 -17.12
CA GLY A 174 8.31 -18.04 -16.13
C GLY A 174 7.53 -19.27 -15.60
N ALA A 175 8.01 -20.50 -15.84
CA ALA A 175 7.39 -21.69 -15.26
C ALA A 175 7.48 -21.71 -13.72
N ILE A 176 6.40 -22.06 -13.02
CA ILE A 176 6.34 -22.13 -11.55
C ILE A 176 7.42 -23.09 -11.01
N SER A 177 8.17 -22.62 -10.01
CA SER A 177 9.17 -23.43 -9.29
C SER A 177 8.50 -24.42 -8.34
N LYS A 178 9.11 -25.60 -8.15
CA LYS A 178 8.59 -26.63 -7.25
C LYS A 178 8.88 -26.40 -5.77
N SER A 179 9.82 -25.51 -5.44
CA SER A 179 10.31 -25.27 -4.08
C SER A 179 10.68 -23.80 -3.91
N ALA A 180 10.39 -23.24 -2.74
CA ALA A 180 10.77 -21.89 -2.35
C ALA A 180 12.29 -21.70 -2.28
N HIS A 181 13.05 -22.78 -2.03
CA HIS A 181 14.52 -22.77 -1.99
C HIS A 181 15.16 -22.71 -3.38
N THR A 182 14.38 -22.98 -4.45
CA THR A 182 14.88 -22.90 -5.83
C THR A 182 14.73 -21.48 -6.35
N GLN A 183 15.79 -20.70 -6.24
CA GLN A 183 15.84 -19.37 -6.84
C GLN A 183 16.04 -19.44 -8.36
N ARG A 184 15.19 -18.74 -9.09
CA ARG A 184 15.31 -18.47 -10.53
C ARG A 184 15.48 -16.97 -10.74
N ARG A 185 15.68 -16.56 -11.99
CA ARG A 185 15.63 -15.15 -12.38
C ARG A 185 14.70 -14.99 -13.58
N ILE A 186 13.91 -13.92 -13.56
CA ILE A 186 13.08 -13.45 -14.67
C ILE A 186 13.57 -12.05 -15.09
N GLY A 187 13.43 -11.70 -16.36
CA GLY A 187 13.96 -10.44 -16.88
C GLY A 187 12.95 -9.31 -16.71
N LEU A 188 13.37 -8.17 -16.18
CA LEU A 188 12.58 -6.93 -16.19
C LEU A 188 13.25 -5.93 -17.12
N ARG A 189 12.64 -5.70 -18.29
CA ARG A 189 13.12 -4.75 -19.28
C ARG A 189 12.63 -3.35 -18.93
N THR A 190 13.57 -2.42 -18.81
CA THR A 190 13.29 -1.01 -18.57
C THR A 190 12.95 -0.29 -19.88
N PRO A 191 12.34 0.90 -19.81
CA PRO A 191 12.11 1.74 -20.99
C PRO A 191 13.40 2.09 -21.74
N GLY A 192 14.52 2.24 -21.01
CA GLY A 192 15.86 2.41 -21.55
C GLY A 192 16.45 1.16 -22.23
N ARG A 193 15.67 0.09 -22.38
CA ARG A 193 16.05 -1.21 -22.98
C ARG A 193 17.09 -2.02 -22.21
N ARG A 194 17.42 -1.63 -20.98
CA ARG A 194 18.24 -2.46 -20.09
C ARG A 194 17.40 -3.59 -19.51
N LEU A 195 17.99 -4.76 -19.33
CA LEU A 195 17.33 -5.93 -18.77
C LEU A 195 17.92 -6.24 -17.39
N PHE A 196 17.07 -6.28 -16.37
CA PHE A 196 17.44 -6.62 -14.99
C PHE A 196 17.02 -8.05 -14.69
N GLY A 197 17.88 -8.80 -14.01
CA GLY A 197 17.60 -10.18 -13.63
C GLY A 197 16.98 -10.24 -12.25
N ILE A 198 15.65 -10.23 -12.21
CA ILE A 198 14.87 -10.21 -10.98
C ILE A 198 14.80 -11.62 -10.41
N ARG A 199 15.34 -11.83 -9.21
CA ARG A 199 15.22 -13.11 -8.49
C ARG A 199 13.74 -13.42 -8.25
N CYS A 200 13.40 -14.69 -8.41
CA CYS A 200 12.05 -15.17 -8.16
C CYS A 200 12.08 -16.59 -7.59
N ARG A 201 11.09 -16.91 -6.75
CA ARG A 201 10.95 -18.19 -6.04
C ARG A 201 9.49 -18.60 -5.92
N ALA A 202 9.21 -19.85 -5.57
CA ALA A 202 7.85 -20.22 -5.16
C ALA A 202 7.53 -19.59 -3.79
N SER A 203 6.27 -19.21 -3.55
CA SER A 203 5.89 -18.63 -2.26
C SER A 203 6.05 -19.66 -1.13
N PRO A 204 6.70 -19.33 -0.01
CA PRO A 204 6.85 -20.23 1.13
C PRO A 204 5.52 -20.71 1.74
N ASP A 205 4.50 -19.85 1.74
CA ASP A 205 3.15 -20.15 2.28
C ASP A 205 2.17 -20.73 1.24
N GLY A 206 2.60 -20.84 -0.02
CA GLY A 206 1.78 -21.33 -1.12
C GLY A 206 0.61 -20.44 -1.54
N VAL A 207 0.39 -19.26 -0.94
CA VAL A 207 -0.73 -18.36 -1.31
C VAL A 207 -0.55 -17.83 -2.72
N SER A 208 0.65 -17.31 -3.02
CA SER A 208 1.07 -17.04 -4.40
C SER A 208 1.78 -18.25 -5.02
N PRO A 209 1.62 -18.52 -6.33
CA PRO A 209 2.43 -19.52 -7.01
C PRO A 209 3.92 -19.16 -7.01
N MET A 210 4.24 -17.87 -7.16
CA MET A 210 5.60 -17.34 -7.31
C MET A 210 5.71 -15.93 -6.74
N GLN A 211 6.90 -15.59 -6.25
CA GLN A 211 7.24 -14.26 -5.75
C GLN A 211 8.43 -13.71 -6.53
N VAL A 212 8.46 -12.38 -6.71
CA VAL A 212 9.62 -11.65 -7.22
C VAL A 212 10.34 -10.91 -6.11
N ASN A 213 11.65 -10.76 -6.22
CA ASN A 213 12.42 -10.05 -5.22
C ASN A 213 12.23 -8.54 -5.37
N LEU A 214 11.86 -7.90 -4.26
CA LEU A 214 11.56 -6.48 -4.15
C LEU A 214 12.78 -5.60 -4.47
N ASP A 215 13.94 -5.92 -3.91
CA ASP A 215 15.15 -5.12 -4.07
C ASP A 215 15.60 -5.08 -5.53
N ASP A 216 15.58 -6.23 -6.20
CA ASP A 216 15.94 -6.31 -7.62
C ASP A 216 14.97 -5.46 -8.49
N VAL A 217 13.68 -5.38 -8.12
CA VAL A 217 12.69 -4.53 -8.80
C VAL A 217 12.99 -3.05 -8.54
N LEU A 218 13.32 -2.69 -7.30
CA LEU A 218 13.67 -1.32 -6.92
C LEU A 218 14.96 -0.85 -7.60
N ASP A 219 15.96 -1.71 -7.74
CA ASP A 219 17.19 -1.45 -8.51
C ASP A 219 16.87 -1.13 -9.98
N ALA A 220 15.98 -1.90 -10.60
CA ALA A 220 15.54 -1.63 -11.97
C ALA A 220 14.80 -0.29 -12.09
N LEU A 221 14.00 0.07 -11.08
CA LEU A 221 13.27 1.33 -11.02
C LEU A 221 14.18 2.54 -10.81
N ALA A 222 15.21 2.40 -9.97
CA ALA A 222 16.14 3.46 -9.59
C ALA A 222 16.89 4.06 -10.79
N GLU A 223 17.11 3.29 -11.85
CA GLU A 223 17.77 3.76 -13.07
C GLU A 223 16.85 4.54 -14.04
N ASN A 224 15.56 4.65 -13.72
CA ASN A 224 14.55 5.20 -14.64
C ASN A 224 13.73 6.34 -14.03
N ILE A 225 14.27 7.02 -13.01
CA ILE A 225 13.61 8.14 -12.33
C ILE A 225 13.58 9.36 -13.26
N PRO A 226 12.40 9.91 -13.61
CA PRO A 226 12.31 11.16 -14.37
C PRO A 226 12.99 12.33 -13.66
N ALA A 227 13.57 13.25 -14.44
CA ALA A 227 14.26 14.42 -13.87
C ALA A 227 13.35 15.29 -12.99
N ASP A 228 12.06 15.38 -13.32
CA ASP A 228 11.06 16.16 -12.56
C ASP A 228 10.34 15.38 -11.45
N ALA A 229 10.72 14.11 -11.23
CA ALA A 229 10.10 13.26 -10.23
C ALA A 229 10.43 13.74 -8.82
N HIS A 230 9.40 14.01 -8.04
CA HIS A 230 9.50 13.99 -6.59
C HIS A 230 9.74 12.55 -6.11
N SER A 231 8.94 11.62 -6.64
CA SER A 231 8.99 10.18 -6.35
C SER A 231 8.44 9.38 -7.52
N ILE A 232 8.85 8.12 -7.60
CA ILE A 232 8.32 7.14 -8.54
C ILE A 232 7.97 5.85 -7.81
N MET A 233 6.83 5.26 -8.13
CA MET A 233 6.34 4.03 -7.51
C MET A 233 5.97 3.02 -8.58
N MET A 234 6.45 1.77 -8.47
CA MET A 234 6.00 0.65 -9.29
C MET A 234 4.92 -0.15 -8.55
N LEU A 235 3.77 -0.31 -9.21
CA LEU A 235 2.74 -1.24 -8.78
C LEU A 235 3.01 -2.59 -9.43
N LEU A 236 2.81 -3.69 -8.70
CA LEU A 236 2.91 -5.05 -9.22
C LEU A 236 1.66 -5.84 -8.90
N ASP A 237 1.18 -6.62 -9.87
CA ASP A 237 0.11 -7.61 -9.64
C ASP A 237 0.66 -8.94 -9.10
N LEU A 238 1.93 -8.95 -8.69
CA LEU A 238 2.70 -10.13 -8.32
C LEU A 238 3.09 -10.04 -6.85
N ASP A 239 3.08 -11.17 -6.15
CA ASP A 239 3.58 -11.26 -4.79
C ASP A 239 5.10 -10.98 -4.73
N MET A 240 5.56 -10.39 -3.63
CA MET A 240 6.97 -9.99 -3.46
C MET A 240 7.59 -10.57 -2.20
N TYR A 241 8.92 -10.61 -2.17
CA TYR A 241 9.72 -10.87 -0.98
C TYR A 241 11.00 -10.03 -1.00
N GLU A 242 11.63 -9.79 0.14
CA GLU A 242 12.87 -9.02 0.24
C GLU A 242 14.05 -9.94 0.60
N GLY A 243 13.95 -10.67 1.71
CA GLY A 243 14.97 -11.57 2.24
C GLY A 243 14.59 -13.05 2.27
N ASP A 244 15.57 -13.88 2.66
CA ASP A 244 15.45 -15.34 2.68
C ASP A 244 14.57 -15.86 3.83
N GLY A 245 14.31 -15.05 4.86
CA GLY A 245 13.42 -15.38 5.98
C GLY A 245 11.99 -14.87 5.83
N ASP A 246 11.72 -13.99 4.85
CA ASP A 246 10.40 -13.39 4.70
C ASP A 246 9.43 -14.39 4.11
N ILE A 247 8.19 -14.37 4.58
CA ILE A 247 7.10 -15.10 3.91
C ILE A 247 6.71 -14.33 2.65
N PHE A 248 6.47 -13.02 2.77
CA PHE A 248 6.19 -12.09 1.69
C PHE A 248 6.46 -10.65 2.17
N THR A 249 6.42 -9.69 1.25
CA THR A 249 6.34 -8.25 1.56
C THR A 249 5.31 -7.58 0.66
N ALA A 250 4.47 -6.72 1.23
CA ALA A 250 3.50 -5.94 0.45
C ALA A 250 4.17 -4.82 -0.35
N GLY A 251 5.32 -4.32 0.11
CA GLY A 251 6.03 -3.25 -0.56
C GLY A 251 7.10 -2.60 0.30
N ARG A 252 7.90 -1.76 -0.33
CA ARG A 252 8.91 -0.93 0.34
C ARG A 252 9.11 0.37 -0.41
N ALA A 253 9.45 1.41 0.35
CA ALA A 253 9.93 2.67 -0.17
C ALA A 253 11.33 2.98 0.36
N TYR A 254 12.20 3.45 -0.51
CA TYR A 254 13.47 4.07 -0.14
C TYR A 254 13.34 5.57 -0.34
N GLY A 255 12.92 6.27 0.72
CA GLY A 255 12.64 7.70 0.70
C GLY A 255 13.78 8.51 0.09
N GLY A 256 15.01 8.34 0.57
CA GLY A 256 16.19 9.05 0.04
C GLY A 256 16.42 8.83 -1.47
N SER A 257 16.11 7.63 -1.96
CA SER A 257 16.22 7.26 -3.38
C SER A 257 14.97 7.60 -4.20
N ARG A 258 13.89 8.07 -3.58
CA ARG A 258 12.63 8.50 -4.22
C ARG A 258 11.92 7.40 -5.01
N ILE A 259 12.16 6.14 -4.64
CA ILE A 259 11.57 4.96 -5.27
C ILE A 259 10.72 4.17 -4.29
N ALA A 260 9.67 3.55 -4.80
CA ALA A 260 8.86 2.59 -4.07
C ALA A 260 8.36 1.48 -5.00
N ALA A 261 8.07 0.31 -4.42
CA ALA A 261 7.39 -0.78 -5.10
C ALA A 261 6.32 -1.34 -4.16
N VAL A 262 5.12 -1.56 -4.69
CA VAL A 262 3.95 -2.06 -3.95
C VAL A 262 3.31 -3.18 -4.75
N SER A 263 3.03 -4.30 -4.08
CA SER A 263 2.28 -5.43 -4.64
C SER A 263 0.82 -5.29 -4.27
N LEU A 264 -0.06 -5.49 -5.25
CA LEU A 264 -1.51 -5.57 -5.07
C LEU A 264 -1.98 -7.02 -4.87
N PHE A 265 -1.07 -8.00 -4.88
CA PHE A 265 -1.44 -9.42 -4.91
C PHE A 265 -2.15 -9.86 -3.63
N ARG A 266 -1.60 -9.46 -2.47
CA ARG A 266 -2.12 -9.86 -1.14
C ARG A 266 -3.35 -9.08 -0.72
N ASP A 267 -3.61 -7.93 -1.35
CA ASP A 267 -4.79 -7.10 -1.14
C ASP A 267 -6.02 -7.60 -1.92
N GLN A 268 -5.85 -8.61 -2.79
CA GLN A 268 -6.98 -9.29 -3.40
C GLN A 268 -7.87 -9.87 -2.29
N PRO A 269 -9.21 -9.71 -2.35
CA PRO A 269 -10.10 -10.27 -1.31
C PRO A 269 -9.91 -11.77 -1.11
N LEU A 270 -9.54 -12.47 -2.18
CA LEU A 270 -9.23 -13.89 -2.17
C LEU A 270 -8.01 -14.24 -1.34
N CYS A 271 -7.09 -13.30 -1.10
CA CYS A 271 -5.86 -13.43 -0.31
C CYS A 271 -6.08 -13.14 1.18
N ALA A 272 -7.21 -12.50 1.54
CA ALA A 272 -7.53 -12.19 2.93
C ALA A 272 -7.67 -13.47 3.77
N PRO A 273 -7.22 -13.45 5.04
CA PRO A 273 -7.51 -14.53 5.97
C PRO A 273 -9.03 -14.64 6.18
N PRO A 274 -9.54 -15.83 6.58
CA PRO A 274 -10.91 -15.95 7.02
C PRO A 274 -11.19 -14.96 8.15
N ASP A 275 -12.28 -14.24 8.02
CA ASP A 275 -12.69 -13.19 8.94
C ASP A 275 -14.18 -13.36 9.30
N ASP A 276 -14.59 -12.79 10.42
CA ASP A 276 -15.98 -12.83 10.89
C ASP A 276 -16.90 -11.80 10.22
N SER A 277 -16.42 -11.16 9.14
CA SER A 277 -17.03 -10.09 8.32
C SER A 277 -16.78 -8.66 8.79
N HIS A 278 -15.96 -8.49 9.81
CA HIS A 278 -15.63 -7.21 10.40
C HIS A 278 -14.16 -6.81 10.22
N ALA A 279 -13.36 -7.54 9.44
CA ALA A 279 -12.07 -7.05 8.96
C ALA A 279 -12.26 -5.78 8.13
N TRP A 280 -11.18 -5.00 8.00
CA TRP A 280 -11.16 -3.80 7.18
C TRP A 280 -11.77 -4.08 5.77
N PRO A 281 -12.70 -3.24 5.28
CA PRO A 281 -13.12 -1.94 5.83
C PRO A 281 -14.30 -1.97 6.81
N ALA A 282 -14.82 -3.14 7.20
CA ALA A 282 -16.02 -3.29 8.04
C ALA A 282 -15.77 -3.26 9.57
N SER A 283 -14.53 -2.97 9.99
CA SER A 283 -14.11 -2.98 11.41
C SER A 283 -14.80 -1.95 12.28
N HIS A 284 -15.33 -0.89 11.70
CA HIS A 284 -16.09 0.12 12.42
C HIS A 284 -17.54 -0.29 12.74
N CYS A 285 -17.97 -1.54 12.52
CA CYS A 285 -19.32 -1.95 12.90
C CYS A 285 -19.53 -1.83 14.42
N ALA A 286 -20.51 -1.03 14.86
CA ALA A 286 -20.74 -0.80 16.29
C ALA A 286 -20.96 -2.12 17.07
N LYS A 287 -21.68 -3.09 16.48
CA LYS A 287 -21.93 -4.39 17.12
C LYS A 287 -20.66 -5.25 17.26
N TYR A 288 -19.69 -5.07 16.39
CA TYR A 288 -18.41 -5.77 16.49
C TYR A 288 -17.52 -5.15 17.57
N VAL A 289 -17.63 -3.83 17.73
CA VAL A 289 -16.82 -3.03 18.65
C VAL A 289 -17.30 -3.11 20.11
N ASP A 290 -18.60 -3.25 20.31
CA ASP A 290 -19.27 -3.34 21.63
C ASP A 290 -19.18 -4.74 22.27
#